data_AF-A0A3N5NXF2-F1
#
_entry.id   AF-A0A3N5NXF2-F1
#
_cell.length_a   1.000
_cell.length_b   1.000
_cell.length_c   1.000
_cell.angle_alpha   90.00
_cell.angle_beta   90.00
_cell.angle_gamma   90.00
#
_symmetry.space_group_name_H-M   'P 1'
#
loop_
_entity.id
_entity.type
_entity.pdbx_description
1 polymer ?
#
loop_
_entity_poly.entity_id
_entity_poly.type
_entity_poly.pdbx_seq_one_letter_code
_entity_poly.pdbx_strand_id
1 'polypeptide(L)'
;MMVSNVTAVPVRALAMSWDALARQQTSADGQGGSSPLRVFLDCDTRFAEWMRSEVDFVAFVGSREDADVCVRATSVSEQGDSRHYDARFIGAGRFELIEASAHLQLEAPETLHRSLM
;
A
#
# COMPACT_ATOMS: atom_id res chain seq x y z
N MET A 1 -4.98 16.37 -19.47
CA MET A 1 -5.11 14.93 -19.70
C MET A 1 -4.23 14.25 -18.66
N MET A 2 -4.82 13.80 -17.56
CA MET A 2 -4.08 13.22 -16.43
C MET A 2 -3.64 11.83 -16.87
N VAL A 3 -2.34 11.57 -17.00
CA VAL A 3 -1.84 10.23 -17.26
C VAL A 3 -2.21 9.43 -16.01
N SER A 4 -3.18 8.52 -16.12
CA SER A 4 -3.45 7.57 -15.05
C SER A 4 -2.18 6.77 -14.85
N ASN A 5 -1.50 7.00 -13.73
CA ASN A 5 -0.27 6.31 -13.38
C ASN A 5 -0.60 4.82 -13.18
N VAL A 6 -0.53 4.02 -14.26
CA VAL A 6 -0.92 2.59 -14.29
C VAL A 6 -0.12 1.80 -13.26
N THR A 7 1.02 2.34 -12.86
CA THR A 7 1.91 1.88 -11.80
C THR A 7 1.21 1.58 -10.47
N ALA A 8 0.22 2.39 -10.07
CA ALA A 8 -0.47 2.21 -8.79
C ALA A 8 -1.61 1.18 -8.84
N VAL A 9 -2.03 0.75 -10.03
CA VAL A 9 -3.19 -0.14 -10.24
C VAL A 9 -3.11 -1.42 -9.40
N PRO A 10 -2.01 -2.20 -9.41
CA PRO A 10 -1.97 -3.45 -8.64
C PRO A 10 -2.08 -3.19 -7.12
N VAL A 11 -1.41 -2.17 -6.60
CA VAL A 11 -1.52 -1.79 -5.17
C VAL A 11 -2.93 -1.34 -4.80
N ARG A 12 -3.55 -0.46 -5.61
CA ARG A 12 -4.92 0.00 -5.36
C ARG A 12 -5.92 -1.16 -5.43
N ALA A 13 -5.78 -2.05 -6.42
CA ALA A 13 -6.65 -3.22 -6.56
C ALA A 13 -6.54 -4.17 -5.37
N LEU A 14 -5.33 -4.42 -4.86
CA LEU A 14 -5.14 -5.20 -3.64
C LEU A 14 -5.77 -4.48 -2.43
N ALA A 15 -5.46 -3.19 -2.21
CA ALA A 15 -6.06 -2.43 -1.11
C ALA A 15 -7.60 -2.43 -1.15
N MET A 16 -8.21 -2.29 -2.34
CA MET A 16 -9.66 -2.39 -2.53
C MET A 16 -10.21 -3.78 -2.23
N SER A 17 -9.48 -4.84 -2.62
CA SER A 17 -9.89 -6.22 -2.36
C SER A 17 -9.90 -6.52 -0.86
N TRP A 18 -8.91 -6.02 -0.12
CA TRP A 18 -8.88 -6.14 1.34
C TRP A 18 -9.95 -5.30 2.03
N ASP A 19 -10.18 -4.06 1.59
CA ASP A 19 -11.27 -3.22 2.11
C ASP A 19 -12.64 -3.91 1.91
N ALA A 20 -12.87 -4.52 0.74
CA ALA A 20 -14.06 -5.31 0.50
C ALA A 20 -14.20 -6.50 1.47
N LEU A 21 -13.11 -7.24 1.72
CA LEU A 21 -13.10 -8.34 2.69
C LEU A 21 -13.34 -7.86 4.12
N ALA A 22 -12.82 -6.70 4.51
CA ALA A 22 -13.05 -6.11 5.82
C ALA A 22 -14.52 -5.73 6.01
N ARG A 23 -15.14 -5.11 5.00
CA ARG A 23 -16.56 -4.73 5.01
C ARG A 23 -17.50 -5.94 5.08
N GLN A 24 -17.17 -7.03 4.39
CA GLN A 24 -17.95 -8.27 4.45
C GLN A 24 -17.96 -8.88 5.85
N GLN A 25 -16.82 -8.88 6.55
CA GLN A 25 -16.72 -9.43 7.90
C GLN A 25 -17.42 -8.56 8.95
N THR A 26 -17.32 -7.24 8.84
CA THR A 26 -18.04 -6.34 9.75
C THR A 26 -19.56 -6.49 9.62
N SER A 27 -20.05 -6.78 8.41
CA SER A 27 -21.47 -7.07 8.18
C SER A 27 -21.93 -8.37 8.87
N ALA A 28 -21.03 -9.35 9.06
CA ALA A 28 -21.34 -10.63 9.72
C ALA A 28 -21.35 -10.53 11.26
N ASP A 29 -20.60 -9.60 11.85
CA ASP A 29 -20.49 -9.42 13.32
C ASP A 29 -21.62 -8.57 13.91
N GLY A 30 -22.54 -8.06 13.09
CA GLY A 30 -23.71 -7.29 13.54
C GLY A 30 -23.39 -5.90 14.13
N GLN A 31 -22.12 -5.49 14.16
CA GLN A 31 -21.71 -4.14 14.52
C GLN A 31 -21.92 -3.20 13.32
N GLY A 32 -22.98 -2.39 13.40
CA GLY A 32 -23.47 -1.49 12.36
C GLY A 32 -22.60 -0.28 12.03
N GLY A 33 -21.27 -0.42 11.99
CA GLY A 33 -20.35 0.61 11.54
C GLY A 33 -19.37 0.05 10.52
N SER A 34 -19.31 0.62 9.31
CA SER A 34 -18.27 0.28 8.34
C SER A 34 -16.94 0.84 8.85
N SER A 35 -16.17 0.01 9.55
CA SER A 35 -14.82 0.40 9.97
C SER A 35 -13.88 0.27 8.77
N PRO A 36 -13.10 1.32 8.42
CA PRO A 36 -12.17 1.25 7.31
C PRO A 36 -11.08 0.20 7.58
N LEU A 37 -10.54 -0.39 6.50
CA LEU A 37 -9.41 -1.30 6.59
C LEU A 37 -8.23 -0.63 7.31
N ARG A 38 -7.71 -1.23 8.39
CA ARG A 38 -6.55 -0.70 9.11
C ARG A 38 -5.25 -1.23 8.51
N VAL A 39 -4.41 -0.35 8.02
CA VAL A 39 -3.18 -0.69 7.29
C VAL A 39 -1.96 -0.17 8.04
N PHE A 40 -1.04 -1.06 8.38
CA PHE A 40 0.28 -0.71 8.89
C PHE A 40 1.31 -0.78 7.76
N LEU A 41 2.22 0.21 7.69
CA LEU A 41 3.24 0.31 6.66
C LEU A 41 4.61 -0.05 7.24
N ASP A 42 5.13 -1.21 6.86
CA ASP A 42 6.45 -1.74 7.20
C ASP A 42 7.41 -1.55 6.01
N CYS A 43 7.66 -0.30 5.65
CA CYS A 43 8.45 0.08 4.48
C CYS A 43 9.18 1.42 4.68
N ASP A 44 10.09 1.76 3.75
CA ASP A 44 10.76 3.05 3.76
C ASP A 44 9.80 4.24 3.60
N THR A 45 10.19 5.39 4.14
CA THR A 45 9.36 6.61 4.19
C THR A 45 8.85 7.01 2.81
N ARG A 46 9.67 6.88 1.76
CA ARG A 46 9.28 7.23 0.38
C ARG A 46 8.11 6.39 -0.10
N PHE A 47 8.22 5.07 0.02
CA PHE A 47 7.13 4.17 -0.38
C PHE A 47 5.89 4.38 0.48
N ALA A 48 6.08 4.66 1.77
CA ALA A 48 4.98 4.92 2.69
C ALA A 48 4.21 6.21 2.36
N GLU A 49 4.90 7.28 1.93
CA GLU A 49 4.25 8.52 1.45
C GLU A 49 3.53 8.29 0.13
N TRP A 50 4.15 7.60 -0.82
CA TRP A 50 3.51 7.24 -2.09
C TRP A 50 2.23 6.42 -1.86
N MET A 51 2.28 5.41 -0.98
CA MET A 51 1.12 4.57 -0.67
C MET A 51 -0.03 5.38 -0.06
N ARG A 52 0.27 6.33 0.84
CA ARG A 52 -0.75 7.22 1.42
C ARG A 52 -1.40 8.12 0.38
N SER A 53 -0.65 8.56 -0.63
CA SER A 53 -1.20 9.36 -1.74
C SER A 53 -2.11 8.55 -2.66
N GLU A 54 -1.83 7.27 -2.88
CA GLU A 54 -2.57 6.42 -3.83
C GLU A 54 -3.77 5.70 -3.20
N VAL A 55 -3.71 5.44 -1.90
CA VAL A 55 -4.68 4.64 -1.13
C VAL A 55 -5.22 5.46 0.05
N ASP A 56 -6.11 6.40 -0.25
CA ASP A 56 -6.72 7.31 0.76
C ASP A 56 -7.97 6.73 1.46
N PHE A 57 -8.51 5.62 0.96
CA PHE A 57 -9.75 5.03 1.48
C PHE A 57 -9.57 4.05 2.65
N VAL A 58 -8.34 3.91 3.15
CA VAL A 58 -7.98 3.01 4.26
C VAL A 58 -7.52 3.83 5.47
N ALA A 59 -7.57 3.25 6.67
CA ALA A 59 -7.04 3.87 7.87
C ALA A 59 -5.59 3.43 8.09
N PHE A 60 -4.63 4.33 7.92
CA PHE A 60 -3.24 4.03 8.25
C PHE A 60 -2.99 4.08 9.76
N VAL A 61 -2.44 3.00 10.32
CA VAL A 61 -2.15 2.87 11.75
C VAL A 61 -0.65 2.95 12.01
N GLY A 62 -0.26 3.41 13.21
CA GLY A 62 1.13 3.58 13.62
C GLY A 62 1.78 2.32 14.19
N SER A 63 0.99 1.31 14.55
CA SER A 63 1.46 0.08 15.18
C SER A 63 0.94 -1.15 14.45
N ARG A 64 1.77 -2.20 14.41
CA ARG A 64 1.44 -3.47 13.75
C ARG A 64 0.27 -4.20 14.41
N GLU A 65 0.13 -4.07 15.73
CA GLU A 65 -0.92 -4.72 16.53
C GLU A 65 -2.34 -4.21 16.24
N ASP A 66 -2.47 -2.95 15.79
CA ASP A 66 -3.75 -2.34 15.42
C ASP A 66 -4.15 -2.63 13.98
N ALA A 67 -3.30 -3.31 13.20
CA ALA A 67 -3.47 -3.49 11.77
C ALA A 67 -4.37 -4.70 11.45
N ASP A 68 -5.20 -4.54 10.42
CA ASP A 68 -5.81 -5.67 9.72
C ASP A 68 -4.87 -6.20 8.61
N VAL A 69 -4.02 -5.31 8.06
CA VAL A 69 -3.04 -5.62 7.01
C VAL A 69 -1.73 -4.91 7.28
N CYS A 70 -0.63 -5.63 7.18
CA CYS A 70 0.72 -5.09 7.19
C CYS A 70 1.24 -5.08 5.76
N VAL A 71 1.62 -3.90 5.25
CA VAL A 71 2.25 -3.78 3.94
C VAL A 71 3.74 -3.66 4.11
N ARG A 72 4.48 -4.65 3.60
CA ARG A 72 5.94 -4.61 3.52
C ARG A 72 6.34 -4.37 2.08
N ALA A 73 7.20 -3.39 1.84
CA ALA A 73 7.75 -3.13 0.51
C ALA A 73 9.27 -3.24 0.53
N THR A 74 9.82 -4.00 -0.42
CA THR A 74 11.27 -4.14 -0.60
C THR A 74 11.67 -3.61 -1.96
N SER A 75 12.65 -2.71 -2.00
CA SER A 75 13.29 -2.30 -3.26
C SER A 75 14.13 -3.45 -3.79
N VAL A 76 13.78 -4.01 -4.94
CA VAL A 76 14.46 -5.18 -5.53
C VAL A 76 15.53 -4.80 -6.55
N SER A 77 15.42 -3.63 -7.18
CA SER A 77 16.40 -3.14 -8.15
C SER A 77 16.24 -1.64 -8.40
N GLU A 78 17.35 -0.98 -8.68
CA GLU A 78 17.39 0.40 -9.17
C GLU A 78 18.00 0.36 -10.58
N GLN A 79 17.21 0.67 -11.60
CA GLN A 79 17.68 0.72 -12.98
C GLN A 79 17.41 2.11 -13.54
N GLY A 80 18.48 2.90 -13.69
CA GLY A 80 18.37 4.29 -14.15
C GLY A 80 17.50 5.13 -13.22
N ASP A 81 16.49 5.78 -13.79
CA ASP A 81 15.53 6.63 -13.07
C ASP A 81 14.30 5.86 -12.57
N SER A 82 14.34 4.53 -12.54
CA SER A 82 13.22 3.69 -12.06
C SER A 82 13.66 2.78 -10.92
N ARG A 83 12.77 2.60 -9.95
CA ARG A 83 12.95 1.70 -8.81
C ARG A 83 11.85 0.65 -8.79
N HIS A 84 12.25 -0.61 -8.74
CA HIS A 84 11.34 -1.74 -8.65
C HIS A 84 11.07 -2.10 -7.19
N TYR A 85 9.81 -2.25 -6.84
CA TYR A 85 9.37 -2.65 -5.52
C TYR A 85 8.58 -3.96 -5.58
N ASP A 86 8.85 -4.85 -4.63
CA ASP A 86 7.97 -5.96 -4.25
C ASP A 86 7.18 -5.53 -3.02
N ALA A 87 5.86 -5.32 -3.19
CA ALA A 87 4.95 -4.92 -2.12
C ALA A 87 4.10 -6.11 -1.69
N ARG A 88 4.26 -6.55 -0.45
CA ARG A 88 3.55 -7.68 0.16
C ARG A 88 2.51 -7.16 1.15
N PHE A 89 1.26 -7.54 0.92
CA PHE A 89 0.13 -7.32 1.80
C PHE A 89 -0.03 -8.58 2.64
N ILE A 90 0.22 -8.46 3.94
CA ILE A 90 0.24 -9.57 4.89
C ILE A 90 -0.90 -9.32 5.86
N GLY A 91 -1.90 -10.20 5.87
CA GLY A 91 -3.00 -10.08 6.81
C GLY A 91 -2.55 -10.23 8.26
N ALA A 92 -3.26 -9.56 9.16
CA ALA A 92 -3.06 -9.60 10.61
C ALA A 92 -4.40 -9.83 11.34
N GLY A 93 -4.34 -10.36 12.55
CA GLY A 93 -5.51 -10.78 13.33
C GLY A 93 -6.45 -11.67 12.52
N ARG A 94 -7.66 -11.17 12.24
CA ARG A 94 -8.69 -11.88 11.45
C ARG A 94 -8.28 -12.26 10.02
N PHE A 95 -7.17 -11.71 9.51
CA PHE A 95 -6.64 -11.99 8.17
C PHE A 95 -5.32 -12.78 8.14
N GLU A 96 -4.84 -13.33 9.27
CA GLU A 96 -3.49 -13.92 9.41
C GLU A 96 -3.08 -14.96 8.34
N LEU A 97 -4.04 -15.60 7.65
CA LEU A 97 -3.79 -16.63 6.64
C LEU A 97 -3.86 -16.12 5.19
N ILE A 98 -4.01 -14.81 4.98
CA ILE A 98 -4.14 -14.21 3.65
C ILE A 98 -2.93 -13.31 3.38
N GLU A 99 -2.23 -13.60 2.29
CA GLU A 99 -1.21 -12.71 1.74
C GLU A 99 -1.41 -12.51 0.24
N ALA A 100 -0.98 -11.36 -0.28
CA ALA A 100 -0.74 -11.18 -1.71
C ALA A 100 0.41 -10.22 -1.94
N SER A 101 0.99 -10.31 -3.13
CA SER A 101 2.11 -9.49 -3.55
C SER A 101 1.76 -8.72 -4.82
N ALA A 102 2.30 -7.51 -4.94
CA ALA A 102 2.29 -6.70 -6.15
C ALA A 102 3.72 -6.27 -6.48
N HIS A 103 4.09 -6.38 -7.76
CA HIS A 103 5.33 -5.81 -8.28
C HIS A 103 5.02 -4.44 -8.89
N LEU A 104 5.86 -3.46 -8.56
CA LEU A 104 5.69 -2.05 -8.91
C LEU A 104 6.97 -1.49 -9.49
N GLN A 105 6.84 -0.58 -10.45
CA GLN A 105 7.95 0.22 -10.98
C GLN A 105 7.68 1.69 -10.73
N LEU A 106 8.27 2.26 -9.68
CA LEU A 106 8.13 3.68 -9.39
C LEU A 106 9.24 4.46 -10.11
N GLU A 107 8.87 5.53 -10.80
CA GLU A 107 9.82 6.52 -11.29
C GLU A 107 10.48 7.19 -10.09
N ALA A 108 11.80 7.34 -10.12
CA ALA A 108 12.51 8.15 -9.16
C ALA A 108 12.06 9.61 -9.34
N PRO A 109 11.94 10.41 -8.27
CA PRO A 109 11.76 11.84 -8.46
C PRO A 109 12.99 12.35 -9.22
N GLU A 110 12.77 13.10 -10.31
CA GLU A 110 13.84 13.74 -11.08
C GLU A 110 14.82 14.35 -10.08
N THR A 111 16.02 13.78 -10.01
CA THR A 111 17.09 14.39 -9.23
C THR A 111 17.40 15.68 -9.96
N LEU A 112 16.89 16.79 -9.42
CA LEU A 112 17.14 18.13 -9.91
C LEU A 112 18.66 18.22 -10.11
N HIS A 113 19.08 18.16 -11.38
CA HIS A 113 20.46 18.28 -11.79
C HIS A 113 20.82 19.73 -11.55
N ARG A 114 21.02 20.08 -10.27
CA ARG A 114 21.50 21.39 -9.86
C ARG A 114 22.94 21.42 -10.34
N SER A 115 23.09 21.87 -11.58
CA SER A 115 24.33 22.38 -12.14
C SER A 115 24.94 23.32 -11.10
N LEU A 116 25.89 22.80 -10.33
CA LEU A 116 26.84 23.63 -9.62
C LEU A 116 27.86 24.05 -10.68
N MET A 117 27.66 25.27 -11.19
CA MET A 117 28.75 26.10 -11.71
C MET A 117 29.75 26.39 -10.59
#